data_AF-K0RJT1-F1
#
_entry.id   AF-K0RJT1-F1
#
_cell.length_a   1.000
_cell.length_b   1.000
_cell.length_c   1.000
_cell.angle_alpha   90.00
_cell.angle_beta   90.00
_cell.angle_gamma   90.00
#
_symmetry.space_group_name_H-M   'P 1'
#
loop_
_entity.id
_entity.type
_entity.pdbx_description
1 polymer ?
#
loop_
_entity_poly.entity_id
_entity_poly.type
_entity_poly.pdbx_seq_one_letter_code
_entity_poly.pdbx_strand_id
1 'polypeptide(L)'
;DGGPLPPAVEHLEAQRRLVELDAAVCEAMLSCPRGEDIAVLDDDDDEEEDGEGTTDKAASKQTRRLICRAGDRLDFAAGHYESARLGMEGLIARYGRMKGRGAGAVDGLDDEGKDIGYAVMLVVGAGNRLEEERSS
;
A
#
# COMPACT_ATOMS: atom_id res chain seq x y z
N ASP A 1 -38.02 13.23 4.03
CA ASP A 1 -36.82 13.29 3.17
C ASP A 1 -35.65 12.56 3.80
N GLY A 2 -35.50 11.28 3.47
CA GLY A 2 -34.43 10.40 3.95
C GLY A 2 -33.49 10.04 2.81
N GLY A 3 -32.92 11.06 2.16
CA GLY A 3 -31.89 10.85 1.13
C GLY A 3 -30.62 10.28 1.76
N PRO A 4 -29.81 9.50 1.02
CA PRO A 4 -28.54 9.01 1.53
C PRO A 4 -27.67 10.19 1.96
N LEU A 5 -27.07 10.07 3.16
CA LEU A 5 -26.12 11.03 3.68
C LEU A 5 -25.04 11.33 2.62
N PRO A 6 -24.66 12.61 2.43
CA PRO A 6 -23.56 12.93 1.53
C PRO A 6 -22.31 12.15 1.97
N PRO A 7 -21.53 11.60 1.02
CA PRO A 7 -20.31 10.89 1.37
C PRO A 7 -19.38 11.83 2.14
N ALA A 8 -19.00 11.41 3.34
CA ALA A 8 -18.10 12.16 4.20
C ALA A 8 -16.67 12.15 3.65
N VAL A 9 -15.89 13.22 3.88
CA VAL A 9 -14.51 13.35 3.38
C VAL A 9 -13.61 12.24 3.91
N GLU A 10 -13.89 11.77 5.12
CA GLU A 10 -13.21 10.65 5.77
C GLU A 10 -13.25 9.37 4.92
N HIS A 11 -14.30 9.17 4.12
CA HIS A 11 -14.36 8.04 3.18
C HIS A 11 -13.41 8.23 1.99
N LEU A 12 -13.22 9.46 1.50
CA LEU A 12 -12.22 9.75 0.49
C LEU A 12 -10.82 9.53 1.06
N GLU A 13 -10.54 10.05 2.26
CA GLU A 13 -9.27 9.88 2.96
C GLU A 13 -8.93 8.40 3.16
N ALA A 14 -9.89 7.61 3.66
CA ALA A 14 -9.70 6.18 3.88
C ALA A 14 -9.39 5.45 2.57
N GLN A 15 -10.15 5.74 1.51
CA GLN A 15 -9.89 5.13 0.19
C GLN A 15 -8.55 5.58 -0.38
N ARG A 16 -8.18 6.85 -0.25
CA ARG A 16 -6.89 7.38 -0.69
C ARG A 16 -5.75 6.65 0.00
N ARG A 17 -5.81 6.48 1.33
CA ARG A 17 -4.78 5.75 2.08
C ARG A 17 -4.61 4.31 1.61
N LEU A 18 -5.69 3.63 1.21
CA LEU A 18 -5.59 2.30 0.61
C LEU A 18 -4.88 2.33 -0.75
N VAL A 19 -5.19 3.32 -1.58
CA VAL A 19 -4.50 3.51 -2.88
C VAL A 19 -3.02 3.82 -2.70
N GLU A 20 -2.68 4.71 -1.76
CA GLU A 20 -1.29 5.04 -1.42
C GLU A 20 -0.54 3.81 -0.89
N LEU A 21 -1.19 3.00 -0.06
CA LEU A 21 -0.62 1.76 0.45
C LEU A 21 -0.31 0.77 -0.68
N ASP A 22 -1.27 0.53 -1.58
CA ASP A 22 -1.06 -0.37 -2.72
C ASP A 22 0.07 0.13 -3.63
N ALA A 23 0.13 1.43 -3.92
CA ALA A 23 1.23 2.02 -4.68
C ALA A 23 2.58 1.85 -3.97
N ALA A 24 2.63 2.05 -2.65
CA ALA A 24 3.84 1.87 -1.85
C ALA A 24 4.29 0.41 -1.79
N VAL A 25 3.37 -0.55 -1.69
CA VAL A 25 3.69 -1.98 -1.76
C VAL A 25 4.27 -2.32 -3.12
N CYS A 26 3.67 -1.86 -4.22
CA CYS A 26 4.24 -2.03 -5.56
C CYS A 26 5.69 -1.53 -5.62
N GLU A 27 5.93 -0.27 -5.21
CA GLU A 27 7.27 0.34 -5.19
C GLU A 27 8.27 -0.41 -4.31
N ALA A 28 7.84 -0.90 -3.15
CA ALA A 28 8.68 -1.69 -2.26
C ALA A 28 9.11 -2.99 -2.93
N MET A 29 8.18 -3.70 -3.58
CA MET A 29 8.47 -4.95 -4.30
C MET A 29 9.42 -4.73 -5.47
N LEU A 30 9.30 -3.62 -6.19
CA LEU A 30 10.20 -3.25 -7.29
C LEU A 30 11.58 -2.74 -6.80
N SER A 31 11.69 -2.34 -5.54
CA SER A 31 12.95 -1.90 -4.94
C SER A 31 13.84 -3.04 -4.45
N CYS A 32 13.28 -4.24 -4.31
CA CYS A 32 14.07 -5.41 -3.93
C CYS A 32 15.08 -5.80 -5.03
N PRO A 33 16.23 -6.39 -4.69
CA PRO A 33 17.17 -6.90 -5.68
C PRO A 33 16.53 -7.94 -6.62
N ARG A 34 16.96 -7.96 -7.88
CA ARG A 34 16.48 -8.95 -8.86
C ARG A 34 16.99 -10.34 -8.49
N GLY A 35 16.14 -11.34 -8.62
CA GLY A 35 16.50 -12.74 -8.37
C GLY A 35 16.54 -13.14 -6.89
N GLU A 36 16.22 -12.23 -5.97
CA GLU A 36 16.17 -12.51 -4.53
C GLU A 36 14.73 -12.62 -4.03
N ASP A 37 14.52 -13.57 -3.13
CA ASP A 37 13.26 -13.71 -2.40
C ASP A 37 13.08 -12.56 -1.40
N ILE A 38 11.85 -12.09 -1.26
CA ILE A 38 11.48 -11.07 -0.27
C ILE A 38 11.01 -11.80 0.98
N ALA A 39 11.69 -11.59 2.10
CA ALA A 39 11.36 -12.21 3.37
C ALA A 39 11.49 -11.20 4.52
N VAL A 40 10.65 -11.38 5.55
CA VAL A 40 10.80 -10.69 6.84
C VAL A 40 11.66 -11.57 7.75
N LEU A 41 12.47 -10.91 8.58
CA LEU A 41 13.13 -11.57 9.70
C LEU A 41 12.13 -11.58 10.85
N ASP A 42 11.71 -12.77 11.26
CA ASP A 42 11.02 -12.91 12.53
C ASP A 42 12.13 -12.90 13.60
N ASP A 43 12.14 -11.86 14.41
CA ASP A 43 12.89 -11.88 15.67
C ASP A 43 12.03 -12.74 16.60
N ASP A 44 12.43 -13.99 16.81
CA ASP A 44 11.83 -14.91 17.78
C ASP A 44 12.10 -14.41 19.23
N ASP A 45 11.63 -13.20 19.56
CA ASP A 45 11.70 -12.57 20.90
C ASP A 45 10.39 -12.81 21.70
N ASP A 46 9.62 -13.85 21.38
CA ASP A 46 8.62 -14.41 22.28
C ASP A 46 9.30 -15.42 23.24
N GLU A 47 10.29 -14.95 24.00
CA GLU A 47 10.75 -15.65 25.20
C GLU A 47 9.72 -15.41 26.32
N GLU A 48 8.75 -16.31 26.44
CA GLU A 48 8.07 -16.54 27.72
C GLU A 48 9.12 -17.14 28.69
N GLU A 49 9.59 -16.29 29.60
CA GLU A 49 10.46 -16.60 30.72
C GLU A 49 9.78 -17.62 31.65
N ASP A 50 10.33 -18.84 31.73
CA ASP A 50 10.43 -19.64 32.97
C ASP A 50 10.99 -21.05 32.64
N GLY A 51 12.30 -21.25 32.82
CA GLY A 51 12.92 -22.57 32.61
C GLY A 51 14.41 -22.61 32.88
N GLU A 52 14.77 -22.78 34.14
CA GLU A 52 16.14 -22.88 34.65
C GLU A 52 16.98 -23.98 33.96
N GLY A 53 18.14 -23.59 33.42
CA GLY A 53 19.31 -24.47 33.26
C GLY A 53 19.56 -25.08 31.89
N THR A 54 20.51 -24.51 31.13
CA THR A 54 21.78 -25.13 30.66
C THR A 54 22.39 -24.27 29.56
N THR A 55 23.67 -23.93 29.70
CA THR A 55 24.43 -23.14 28.74
C THR A 55 24.76 -23.97 27.50
N ASP A 56 23.99 -23.80 26.44
CA ASP A 56 24.46 -24.05 25.08
C ASP A 56 24.25 -22.78 24.26
N LYS A 57 25.30 -22.33 23.57
CA LYS A 57 25.24 -21.21 22.61
C LYS A 57 24.35 -21.62 21.44
N ALA A 58 23.04 -21.54 21.62
CA ALA A 58 22.09 -21.58 20.54
C ALA A 58 22.36 -20.33 19.69
N ALA A 59 22.93 -20.54 18.49
CA ALA A 59 22.89 -19.52 17.46
C ALA A 59 21.41 -19.17 17.30
N SER A 60 21.03 -17.93 17.64
CA SER A 60 19.73 -17.34 17.35
C SER A 60 19.33 -17.75 15.93
N LYS A 61 18.40 -18.70 15.82
CA LYS A 61 17.89 -19.16 14.53
C LYS A 61 16.91 -18.10 14.09
N GLN A 62 17.43 -17.03 13.49
CA GLN A 62 16.59 -16.01 12.88
C GLN A 62 15.74 -16.69 11.80
N THR A 63 14.46 -16.86 12.07
CA THR A 63 13.52 -17.48 11.15
C THR A 63 13.12 -16.44 10.11
N ARG A 64 13.23 -16.81 8.83
CA ARG A 64 12.86 -15.92 7.71
C ARG A 64 11.47 -16.31 7.21
N ARG A 65 10.51 -15.41 7.33
CA ARG A 65 9.17 -15.59 6.75
C ARG A 65 9.16 -15.05 5.33
N LEU A 66 9.02 -15.95 4.36
CA LEU A 66 8.90 -15.62 2.95
C LEU A 66 7.62 -14.83 2.66
N ILE A 67 7.76 -13.62 2.11
CA ILE A 67 6.64 -12.79 1.63
C ILE A 67 6.37 -13.10 0.15
N CYS A 68 7.42 -13.10 -0.67
CA CYS A 68 7.28 -13.26 -2.12
C CYS A 68 8.54 -13.90 -2.69
N ARG A 69 8.38 -14.85 -3.61
CA ARG A 69 9.50 -15.44 -4.34
C ARG A 69 10.01 -14.48 -5.41
N ALA A 70 11.30 -14.56 -5.71
CA ALA A 70 11.94 -13.75 -6.75
C ALA A 70 11.19 -13.79 -8.09
N GLY A 71 10.72 -14.98 -8.50
CA GLY A 71 10.01 -15.20 -9.76
C GLY A 71 8.60 -14.60 -9.80
N ASP A 72 7.94 -14.46 -8.65
CA ASP A 72 6.56 -13.97 -8.55
C ASP A 72 6.49 -12.47 -8.27
N ARG A 73 7.64 -11.85 -8.01
CA ARG A 73 7.77 -10.46 -7.54
C ARG A 73 7.11 -9.45 -8.48
N LEU A 74 7.31 -9.59 -9.79
CA LEU A 74 6.74 -8.66 -10.77
C LEU A 74 5.23 -8.81 -10.88
N ASP A 75 4.71 -10.03 -10.75
CA ASP A 75 3.27 -10.29 -10.77
C ASP A 75 2.60 -9.75 -9.49
N PHE A 76 3.27 -9.91 -8.35
CA PHE A 76 2.81 -9.35 -7.08
C PHE A 76 2.79 -7.82 -7.11
N ALA A 77 3.87 -7.19 -7.59
CA ALA A 77 3.93 -5.73 -7.78
C ALA A 77 2.84 -5.25 -8.75
N ALA A 78 2.62 -5.96 -9.87
CA ALA A 78 1.60 -5.64 -10.84
C ALA A 78 0.18 -5.72 -10.26
N GLY A 79 -0.10 -6.70 -9.39
CA GLY A 79 -1.38 -6.83 -8.71
C GLY A 79 -1.69 -5.61 -7.83
N HIS A 80 -0.71 -5.16 -7.04
CA HIS A 80 -0.86 -3.96 -6.22
C HIS A 80 -0.96 -2.68 -7.04
N TYR A 81 -0.18 -2.55 -8.11
CA TYR A 81 -0.34 -1.43 -9.04
C TYR A 81 -1.75 -1.37 -9.64
N GLU A 82 -2.30 -2.49 -10.10
CA GLU A 82 -3.65 -2.52 -10.68
C GLU A 82 -4.73 -2.20 -9.64
N SER A 83 -4.57 -2.70 -8.40
CA SER A 83 -5.44 -2.34 -7.27
C SER A 83 -5.41 -0.82 -7.01
N ALA A 84 -4.21 -0.23 -6.93
CA ALA A 84 -4.04 1.21 -6.75
C ALA A 84 -4.67 2.01 -7.91
N ARG A 85 -4.46 1.56 -9.15
CA ARG A 85 -4.99 2.20 -10.37
C ARG A 85 -6.52 2.23 -10.37
N LEU A 86 -7.17 1.08 -10.14
CA LEU A 86 -8.63 0.98 -10.08
C LEU A 86 -9.20 1.72 -8.87
N GLY A 87 -8.54 1.64 -7.72
CA GLY A 87 -8.88 2.39 -6.52
C GLY A 87 -8.83 3.91 -6.77
N MET A 88 -7.84 4.38 -7.51
CA MET A 88 -7.66 5.78 -7.88
C MET A 88 -8.77 6.27 -8.81
N GLU A 89 -9.16 5.49 -9.82
CA GLU A 89 -10.30 5.83 -10.69
C GLU A 89 -11.59 6.05 -9.88
N GLY A 90 -11.88 5.13 -8.96
CA GLY A 90 -13.04 5.23 -8.08
C GLY A 90 -12.97 6.42 -7.12
N LEU A 91 -11.77 6.78 -6.66
CA LEU A 91 -11.52 7.92 -5.77
C LEU A 91 -11.77 9.25 -6.49
N ILE A 92 -11.16 9.44 -7.65
CA ILE A 92 -11.33 10.64 -8.49
C ILE A 92 -12.81 10.82 -8.87
N ALA A 93 -13.49 9.74 -9.25
CA ALA A 93 -14.91 9.80 -9.60
C ALA A 93 -15.78 10.24 -8.40
N ARG A 94 -15.47 9.78 -7.18
CA ARG A 94 -16.18 10.19 -5.96
C ARG A 94 -15.88 11.64 -5.61
N TYR A 95 -14.62 12.04 -5.59
CA TYR A 95 -14.19 13.41 -5.36
C TYR A 95 -14.87 14.39 -6.35
N GLY A 96 -14.86 14.08 -7.64
CA GLY A 96 -15.50 14.90 -8.68
C GLY A 96 -17.01 15.05 -8.47
N ARG A 97 -17.70 13.98 -8.07
CA ARG A 97 -19.13 14.05 -7.71
C ARG A 97 -19.39 14.93 -6.49
N MET A 98 -18.52 14.89 -5.49
CA MET A 98 -18.63 15.74 -4.29
C MET A 98 -18.41 17.21 -4.65
N LYS A 99 -17.36 17.51 -5.43
CA LYS A 99 -17.05 18.86 -5.89
C LYS A 99 -18.15 19.45 -6.79
N GLY A 100 -18.73 18.64 -7.66
CA GLY A 100 -19.80 19.04 -8.58
C GLY A 100 -21.15 19.35 -7.92
N ARG A 101 -21.39 18.89 -6.68
CA ARG A 101 -22.64 19.17 -5.92
C ARG A 101 -22.66 20.53 -5.24
N GLY A 102 -21.60 21.33 -5.38
CA GLY A 102 -21.50 22.69 -4.85
C GLY A 102 -20.20 22.86 -4.06
N ALA A 103 -19.25 23.61 -4.64
CA ALA A 103 -18.03 24.01 -3.95
C ALA A 103 -18.40 24.85 -2.71
N GLY A 104 -18.02 24.39 -1.53
CA GLY A 104 -18.28 25.04 -0.24
C GLY A 104 -19.22 24.30 0.72
N ALA A 105 -19.83 23.18 0.31
CA ALA A 105 -20.76 22.42 1.16
C ALA A 105 -20.07 21.35 2.05
N VAL A 106 -18.82 21.01 1.75
CA VAL A 106 -18.10 19.92 2.42
C VAL A 106 -16.75 20.43 2.90
N ASP A 107 -16.62 20.59 4.22
CA ASP A 107 -15.39 21.02 4.87
C ASP A 107 -14.25 20.01 4.61
N GLY A 108 -13.02 20.49 4.47
CA GLY A 108 -11.84 19.65 4.17
C GLY A 108 -11.71 19.09 2.75
N LEU A 109 -12.72 19.24 1.89
CA LEU A 109 -12.71 18.64 0.54
C LEU A 109 -11.59 19.19 -0.36
N ASP A 110 -11.25 20.47 -0.27
CA ASP A 110 -10.20 21.06 -1.10
C ASP A 110 -8.79 20.59 -0.69
N ASP A 111 -8.57 20.36 0.60
CA ASP A 111 -7.31 19.81 1.10
C ASP A 111 -7.16 18.34 0.71
N GLU A 112 -8.22 17.54 0.87
CA GLU A 112 -8.23 16.16 0.37
C GLU A 112 -8.04 16.12 -1.15
N GLY A 113 -8.51 17.13 -1.90
CA GLY A 113 -8.22 17.24 -3.33
C GLY A 113 -6.73 17.38 -3.66
N LYS A 114 -5.93 18.02 -2.81
CA LYS A 114 -4.46 18.12 -2.98
C LYS A 114 -3.81 16.77 -2.69
N ASP A 115 -4.26 16.09 -1.63
CA ASP A 115 -3.75 14.78 -1.26
C ASP A 115 -4.08 13.73 -2.32
N ILE A 116 -5.28 13.77 -2.92
CA ILE A 116 -5.62 12.94 -4.08
C ILE A 116 -4.65 13.21 -5.24
N GLY A 117 -4.30 14.48 -5.48
CA GLY A 117 -3.30 14.85 -6.49
C GLY A 117 -1.93 14.23 -6.22
N TYR A 118 -1.49 14.20 -4.96
CA TYR A 118 -0.26 13.52 -4.55
C TYR A 118 -0.34 12.00 -4.77
N ALA A 119 -1.45 11.38 -4.35
CA ALA A 119 -1.67 9.95 -4.55
C ALA A 119 -1.65 9.57 -6.05
N VAL A 120 -2.17 10.42 -6.94
CA VAL A 120 -2.07 10.20 -8.41
C VAL A 120 -0.61 10.11 -8.85
N MET A 121 0.26 10.98 -8.33
CA MET A 121 1.69 10.94 -8.68
C MET A 121 2.35 9.64 -8.21
N LEU A 122 2.00 9.13 -7.04
CA LEU A 122 2.52 7.84 -6.55
C LEU A 122 2.11 6.68 -7.45
N VAL A 123 0.83 6.61 -7.84
CA VAL A 123 0.34 5.53 -8.72
C VAL A 123 1.01 5.58 -10.09
N VAL A 124 1.18 6.78 -10.67
CA VAL A 124 1.87 6.95 -11.96
C VAL A 124 3.35 6.55 -11.85
N GLY A 125 4.02 6.93 -10.77
CA GLY A 125 5.41 6.53 -10.50
C GLY A 125 5.57 5.01 -10.45
N ALA A 126 4.71 4.34 -9.67
CA ALA A 126 4.70 2.88 -9.55
C ALA A 126 4.47 2.18 -10.90
N GLY A 127 3.56 2.71 -11.73
CA GLY A 127 3.29 2.19 -13.07
C GLY A 127 4.50 2.32 -14.00
N ASN A 128 5.15 3.48 -14.03
CA ASN A 128 6.32 3.70 -14.87
C ASN A 128 7.47 2.76 -14.47
N ARG A 129 7.73 2.63 -13.17
CA ARG A 129 8.78 1.76 -12.66
C ARG A 129 8.51 0.28 -12.94
N LEU A 130 7.24 -0.14 -12.85
CA LEU A 130 6.83 -1.51 -13.20
C LEU A 130 7.12 -1.81 -14.68
N GLU A 131 6.80 -0.88 -15.58
CA GLU A 131 7.08 -1.02 -17.01
C GLU A 131 8.58 -1.04 -17.32
N GLU A 132 9.38 -0.24 -16.63
CA GLU A 132 10.86 -0.26 -16.73
C GLU A 132 11.43 -1.63 -16.32
N GLU A 133 10.98 -2.19 -15.18
CA GLU A 133 11.43 -3.50 -14.71
C GLU A 133 10.99 -4.64 -15.65
N ARG A 134 9.81 -4.55 -16.28
CA ARG A 134 9.34 -5.54 -17.27
C ARG A 134 10.11 -5.49 -18.59
N SER A 135 10.69 -4.34 -18.92
CA SER A 135 11.41 -4.11 -20.18
C SER A 135 12.91 -4.39 -20.08
N SER A 136 13.42 -4.71 -18.89
CA SER A 136 14.84 -4.92 -18.58
C SER A 136 15.25 -6.39 -18.54
#